data_AF-A0A7W1UI02-F1
#
_entry.id   AF-A0A7W1UI02-F1
#
_cell.length_a   1.000
_cell.length_b   1.000
_cell.length_c   1.000
_cell.angle_alpha   90.00
_cell.angle_beta   90.00
_cell.angle_gamma   90.00
#
_symmetry.space_group_name_H-M   'P 1'
#
loop_
_entity.id
_entity.type
_entity.pdbx_description
1 polymer ?
#
loop_
_entity_poly.entity_id
_entity_poly.type
_entity_poly.pdbx_seq_one_letter_code
_entity_poly.pdbx_strand_id
1 'polypeptide(L)'
;MPQGGGAIRGMGEKFAANPVTGTGSMTIPIATSPGRSGVGPQLSLSYDSGAGNGPFGLGWNLSIPSITRKTDKGLPKYQDAEEADVFLLSGAEDLVPSLSQNTDGQWVPESIPLRTVNGATYRIQRYRPRIEGLFARIEQWTNQIDPNDTFWRSLSKDNITTWYGKTSESRIVDAADTTRIFSWLICESYDDKGNVIGYQYKEENSDLVDLSRVHERNRTTDTRQVNRYLKRIRYGNHTPYFPQLTENAPWPTLPPDTEWYFEAVFDYGEHDADVPIPTGEIAQWPRRNDPFSTYRAGFEVRTYRLCQRVLMFHHFPAEANVGADCLVRSTDFTYSYEENPTEARNPIFSMLLSVSQSGYKRQGSGYLKKSLPPVEFQYTQPDIDDTIHNVDTESLKNLPDGLDGARYQWVD
;
A
#
# COMPACT_ATOMS: atom_id res chain seq x y z
N MET A 1 -1.49 -19.33 32.19
CA MET A 1 -2.74 -18.55 32.12
C MET A 1 -2.38 -17.07 32.11
N PRO A 2 -2.94 -16.24 31.20
CA PRO A 2 -2.81 -14.80 31.31
C PRO A 2 -3.36 -14.34 32.66
N GLN A 3 -2.61 -13.55 33.42
CA GLN A 3 -3.14 -12.90 34.61
C GLN A 3 -4.17 -11.88 34.13
N GLY A 4 -5.45 -12.12 34.44
CA GLY A 4 -6.56 -11.32 33.95
C GLY A 4 -6.45 -9.86 34.41
N GLY A 5 -6.14 -8.96 33.49
CA GLY A 5 -6.32 -7.53 33.68
C GLY A 5 -7.73 -7.13 33.24
N GLY A 6 -8.55 -6.63 34.15
CA GLY A 6 -9.94 -6.22 33.89
C GLY A 6 -10.11 -4.93 33.08
N ALA A 7 -9.07 -4.46 32.40
CA ALA A 7 -9.12 -3.22 31.62
C ALA A 7 -9.47 -3.52 30.16
N ILE A 8 -10.63 -3.05 29.72
CA ILE A 8 -10.93 -2.92 28.29
C ILE A 8 -10.10 -1.73 27.78
N ARG A 9 -9.18 -1.98 26.86
CA ARG A 9 -8.39 -0.94 26.19
C ARG A 9 -8.96 -0.69 24.79
N GLY A 10 -8.81 0.53 24.29
CA GLY A 10 -9.12 0.87 22.90
C GLY A 10 -8.27 0.08 21.90
N MET A 11 -8.37 0.42 20.61
CA MET A 11 -7.60 -0.25 19.56
C MET A 11 -6.10 0.07 19.63
N GLY A 12 -5.69 1.03 20.45
CA GLY A 12 -4.33 1.56 20.49
C GLY A 12 -4.14 2.73 19.54
N GLU A 13 -5.26 3.37 19.17
CA GLU A 13 -5.33 4.57 18.36
C GLU A 13 -4.57 5.73 18.98
N LYS A 14 -3.89 6.50 18.13
CA LYS A 14 -3.10 7.65 18.56
C LYS A 14 -3.39 8.83 17.66
N PHE A 15 -3.61 10.00 18.26
CA PHE A 15 -3.66 11.28 17.58
C PHE A 15 -2.39 12.07 17.88
N ALA A 16 -1.83 12.71 16.86
CA ALA A 16 -0.72 13.62 17.00
C ALA A 16 -0.90 14.83 16.07
N ALA A 17 -0.33 15.97 16.46
CA ALA A 17 -0.11 17.07 15.54
C ALA A 17 1.35 17.01 15.09
N ASN A 18 1.60 17.16 13.78
CA ASN A 18 2.96 17.30 13.28
C ASN A 18 3.43 18.75 13.53
N PRO A 19 4.42 18.97 14.42
CA PRO A 19 4.81 20.32 14.80
C PRO A 19 5.50 21.10 13.68
N VAL A 20 5.98 20.42 12.62
CA VAL A 20 6.68 21.05 11.49
C VAL A 20 5.71 21.43 10.38
N THR A 21 4.75 20.56 10.05
CA THR A 21 3.79 20.79 8.95
C THR A 21 2.47 21.40 9.41
N GLY A 22 2.16 21.34 10.71
CA GLY A 22 0.87 21.72 11.27
C GLY A 22 -0.27 20.74 10.93
N THR A 23 0.03 19.60 10.30
CA THR A 23 -0.98 18.60 9.93
C THR A 23 -1.46 17.80 11.14
N GLY A 24 -2.73 17.42 11.13
CA GLY A 24 -3.28 16.44 12.07
C GLY A 24 -2.99 15.04 11.56
N SER A 25 -2.46 14.18 12.42
CA SER A 25 -2.21 12.79 12.10
C SER A 25 -2.89 11.83 13.08
N MET A 26 -3.33 10.70 12.56
CA MET A 26 -3.91 9.64 13.36
C MET A 26 -3.39 8.28 12.92
N THR A 27 -3.28 7.34 13.85
CA THR A 27 -2.89 5.96 13.54
C THR A 27 -3.83 4.98 14.20
N ILE A 28 -4.32 4.00 13.44
CA ILE A 28 -5.11 2.86 13.92
C ILE A 28 -4.37 1.57 13.57
N PRO A 29 -3.91 0.78 14.54
CA PRO A 29 -3.26 -0.49 14.25
C PRO A 29 -4.28 -1.49 13.70
N ILE A 30 -3.88 -2.22 12.66
CA ILE A 30 -4.66 -3.34 12.14
C ILE A 30 -4.19 -4.59 12.87
N ALA A 31 -5.12 -5.22 13.58
CA ALA A 31 -4.79 -6.32 14.46
C ALA A 31 -4.47 -7.59 13.67
N THR A 32 -3.18 -7.96 13.66
CA THR A 32 -2.66 -9.23 13.14
C THR A 32 -2.25 -10.13 14.32
N SER A 33 -2.25 -11.45 14.11
CA SER A 33 -1.84 -12.37 15.17
C SER A 33 -0.32 -12.41 15.29
N PRO A 34 0.28 -12.43 16.49
CA PRO A 34 1.72 -12.54 16.61
C PRO A 34 2.19 -13.91 16.10
N GLY A 35 3.22 -13.93 15.26
CA GLY A 35 3.89 -15.17 14.87
C GLY A 35 4.94 -15.60 15.89
N ARG A 36 5.74 -16.61 15.51
CA ARG A 36 6.83 -17.12 16.35
C ARG A 36 7.81 -16.00 16.70
N SER A 37 8.17 -15.92 17.98
CA SER A 37 9.06 -14.86 18.50
C SER A 37 8.59 -13.43 18.20
N GLY A 38 7.27 -13.22 18.01
CA GLY A 38 6.70 -11.91 17.70
C GLY A 38 6.87 -11.47 16.24
N VAL A 39 7.44 -12.31 15.37
CA VAL A 39 7.57 -12.00 13.94
C VAL A 39 6.20 -12.02 13.28
N GLY A 40 5.84 -10.92 12.62
CA GLY A 40 4.59 -10.77 11.90
C GLY A 40 4.47 -9.37 11.29
N PRO A 41 3.51 -9.16 10.38
CA PRO A 41 3.32 -7.86 9.76
C PRO A 41 2.82 -6.83 10.78
N GLN A 42 3.52 -5.69 10.85
CA GLN A 42 3.13 -4.53 11.65
C GLN A 42 2.31 -3.59 10.77
N LEU A 43 0.98 -3.76 10.80
CA LEU A 43 0.07 -3.00 9.96
C LEU A 43 -0.60 -1.89 10.76
N SER A 44 -0.67 -0.70 10.15
CA SER A 44 -1.45 0.40 10.68
C SER A 44 -2.01 1.25 9.56
N LEU A 45 -3.24 1.70 9.78
CA LEU A 45 -3.87 2.74 8.99
C LEU A 45 -3.41 4.09 9.55
N SER A 46 -2.88 4.95 8.70
CA SER A 46 -2.42 6.29 9.06
C SER A 46 -3.27 7.33 8.35
N TYR A 47 -3.69 8.35 9.08
CA TYR A 47 -4.33 9.54 8.57
C TYR A 47 -3.31 10.69 8.59
N ASP A 48 -3.31 11.50 7.54
CA ASP A 48 -2.71 12.82 7.53
C ASP A 48 -3.69 13.79 6.83
N SER A 49 -3.97 14.93 7.46
CA SER A 49 -4.90 15.93 6.91
C SER A 49 -4.46 16.52 5.56
N GLY A 50 -3.18 16.42 5.21
CA GLY A 50 -2.62 16.80 3.91
C GLY A 50 -2.47 15.64 2.92
N ALA A 51 -2.81 14.40 3.30
CA ALA A 51 -2.77 13.26 2.41
C ALA A 51 -3.97 13.23 1.46
N GLY A 52 -3.72 12.73 0.24
CA GLY A 52 -4.74 12.58 -0.80
C GLY A 52 -5.66 11.39 -0.59
N ASN A 53 -6.42 11.07 -1.64
CA ASN A 53 -7.32 9.93 -1.65
C ASN A 53 -6.57 8.61 -1.90
N GLY A 54 -7.11 7.50 -1.40
CA GLY A 54 -6.47 6.19 -1.49
C GLY A 54 -7.46 5.03 -1.29
N PRO A 55 -6.96 3.77 -1.25
CA PRO A 55 -7.79 2.58 -1.06
C PRO A 55 -8.52 2.51 0.30
N PHE A 56 -8.29 3.45 1.20
CA PHE A 56 -8.92 3.53 2.52
C PHE A 56 -9.68 4.85 2.74
N GLY A 57 -10.02 5.54 1.64
CA GLY A 57 -10.69 6.85 1.68
C GLY A 57 -9.72 8.03 1.74
N LEU A 58 -10.27 9.24 1.78
CA LEU A 58 -9.50 10.48 1.78
C LEU A 58 -8.65 10.63 3.05
N GLY A 59 -7.36 10.95 2.87
CA GLY A 59 -6.42 11.20 3.96
C GLY A 59 -5.88 9.95 4.63
N TRP A 60 -6.43 8.76 4.34
CA TRP A 60 -6.03 7.50 4.95
C TRP A 60 -5.18 6.64 4.03
N ASN A 61 -4.08 6.10 4.57
CA ASN A 61 -3.21 5.17 3.89
C ASN A 61 -2.80 4.00 4.79
N LEU A 62 -2.54 2.84 4.18
CA LEU A 62 -1.89 1.73 4.86
C LEU A 62 -0.38 1.92 4.81
N SER A 63 0.28 1.86 5.96
CA SER A 63 1.74 1.99 6.06
C SER A 63 2.41 0.66 5.72
N ILE A 64 2.76 0.46 4.44
CA ILE A 64 3.58 -0.68 3.98
C ILE A 64 4.87 -0.20 3.29
N PRO A 65 6.00 -0.91 3.51
CA PRO A 65 7.26 -0.53 2.86
C PRO A 65 7.20 -0.63 1.33
N SER A 66 7.81 0.34 0.66
CA SER A 66 8.03 0.33 -0.79
C SER A 66 9.26 1.16 -1.14
N ILE A 67 9.77 0.99 -2.37
CA ILE A 67 10.73 1.91 -2.96
C ILE A 67 10.04 2.56 -4.16
N THR A 68 9.96 3.89 -4.16
CA THR A 68 9.20 4.66 -5.18
C THR A 68 10.05 5.78 -5.74
N ARG A 69 9.89 6.10 -7.02
CA ARG A 69 10.54 7.30 -7.61
C ARG A 69 9.96 8.58 -6.99
N LYS A 70 10.84 9.50 -6.61
CA LYS A 70 10.48 10.80 -6.04
C LYS A 70 9.80 11.68 -7.08
N THR A 71 8.76 12.40 -6.67
CA THR A 71 7.96 13.24 -7.58
C THR A 71 7.80 14.69 -7.13
N ASP A 72 8.34 15.05 -5.96
CA ASP A 72 8.16 16.41 -5.39
C ASP A 72 8.94 17.50 -6.14
N LYS A 73 9.92 17.14 -6.96
CA LYS A 73 10.78 18.07 -7.72
C LYS A 73 10.67 17.90 -9.24
N GLY A 74 9.62 17.21 -9.71
CA GLY A 74 9.41 16.91 -11.12
C GLY A 74 8.90 15.49 -11.33
N LEU A 75 8.46 15.20 -12.56
CA LEU A 75 8.04 13.86 -12.95
C LEU A 75 9.27 12.96 -13.23
N PRO A 76 9.18 11.65 -12.97
CA PRO A 76 10.28 10.74 -13.25
C PRO A 76 10.56 10.64 -14.75
N LYS A 77 11.84 10.60 -15.11
CA LYS A 77 12.31 10.51 -16.51
C LYS A 77 12.60 9.09 -16.95
N TYR A 78 12.75 8.15 -16.02
CA TYR A 78 13.04 6.73 -16.28
C TYR A 78 14.35 6.48 -17.06
N GLN A 79 15.30 7.42 -16.97
CA GLN A 79 16.63 7.32 -17.56
C GLN A 79 17.62 6.80 -16.51
N ASP A 80 17.47 5.53 -16.14
CA ASP A 80 18.22 4.93 -15.01
C ASP A 80 19.73 4.84 -15.26
N ALA A 81 20.16 4.72 -16.52
CA ALA A 81 21.57 4.73 -16.90
C ALA A 81 22.26 6.08 -16.63
N GLU A 82 21.49 7.17 -16.58
CA GLU A 82 21.95 8.53 -16.30
C GLU A 82 21.67 8.96 -14.86
N GLU A 83 21.14 8.05 -14.02
CA GLU A 83 20.69 8.33 -12.64
C GLU A 83 19.75 9.55 -12.55
N ALA A 84 18.87 9.72 -13.55
CA ALA A 84 18.05 10.91 -13.69
C ALA A 84 16.97 11.06 -12.60
N ASP A 85 16.59 9.97 -11.94
CA ASP A 85 15.54 9.91 -10.94
C ASP A 85 16.10 9.58 -9.54
N VAL A 86 15.47 10.16 -8.51
CA VAL A 86 15.76 9.86 -7.12
C VAL A 86 14.74 8.85 -6.59
N PHE A 87 15.18 7.90 -5.78
CA PHE A 87 14.30 6.90 -5.15
C PHE A 87 14.04 7.26 -3.69
N LEU A 88 12.88 6.87 -3.18
CA LEU A 88 12.48 7.02 -1.77
C LEU A 88 12.25 5.64 -1.17
N LEU A 89 12.83 5.37 0.01
CA LEU A 89 12.46 4.21 0.82
C LEU A 89 11.32 4.58 1.77
N SER A 90 10.19 3.87 1.66
CA SER A 90 8.97 4.06 2.46
C SER A 90 8.49 5.52 2.52
N GLY A 91 8.70 6.28 1.44
CA GLY A 91 8.24 7.67 1.29
C GLY A 91 9.00 8.73 2.10
N ALA A 92 10.04 8.37 2.87
CA ALA A 92 10.69 9.30 3.80
C ALA A 92 12.07 9.78 3.33
N GLU A 93 12.93 8.86 2.87
CA GLU A 93 14.36 9.17 2.69
C GLU A 93 14.80 9.11 1.23
N ASP A 94 15.39 10.21 0.74
CA ASP A 94 16.06 10.28 -0.55
C ASP A 94 17.22 9.29 -0.57
N LEU A 95 17.15 8.28 -1.45
CA LEU A 95 18.23 7.35 -1.69
C LEU A 95 19.22 7.96 -2.67
N VAL A 96 20.50 7.86 -2.33
CA VAL A 96 21.63 8.26 -3.18
C VAL A 96 22.57 7.07 -3.37
N PRO A 97 23.24 6.94 -4.52
CA PRO A 97 24.24 5.91 -4.73
C PRO A 97 25.33 5.95 -3.64
N SER A 98 25.73 4.77 -3.18
CA SER A 98 26.93 4.60 -2.34
C SER A 98 28.16 4.89 -3.19
N LEU A 99 29.05 5.76 -2.69
CA LEU A 99 30.27 6.14 -3.40
C LEU A 99 31.51 5.60 -2.66
N SER A 100 32.53 5.22 -3.41
CA SER A 100 33.87 4.88 -2.92
C SER A 100 34.93 5.70 -3.65
N GLN A 101 36.06 5.99 -3.00
CA GLN A 101 37.17 6.63 -3.70
C GLN A 101 37.89 5.62 -4.59
N ASN A 102 38.11 5.99 -5.85
CA ASN A 102 38.97 5.25 -6.76
C ASN A 102 40.46 5.50 -6.43
N THR A 103 41.36 4.87 -7.18
CA THR A 103 42.82 5.03 -7.03
C THR A 103 43.32 6.46 -7.19
N ASP A 104 42.57 7.30 -7.90
CA ASP A 104 42.88 8.71 -8.16
C ASP A 104 42.24 9.65 -7.12
N GLY A 105 41.60 9.11 -6.08
CA GLY A 105 40.94 9.87 -5.01
C GLY A 105 39.58 10.46 -5.39
N GLN A 106 39.06 10.16 -6.58
CA GLN A 106 37.74 10.62 -7.03
C GLN A 106 36.63 9.74 -6.47
N TRP A 107 35.54 10.37 -6.04
CA TRP A 107 34.34 9.66 -5.60
C TRP A 107 33.56 9.13 -6.79
N VAL A 108 33.45 7.82 -6.89
CA VAL A 108 32.69 7.11 -7.93
C VAL A 108 31.72 6.14 -7.27
N PRO A 109 30.63 5.74 -7.96
CA PRO A 109 29.75 4.69 -7.46
C PRO A 109 30.54 3.45 -7.02
N GLU A 110 30.15 2.88 -5.88
CA GLU A 110 30.79 1.71 -5.31
C GLU A 110 30.78 0.55 -6.31
N SER A 111 31.96 0.04 -6.64
CA SER A 111 32.10 -1.10 -7.57
C SER A 111 31.78 -2.40 -6.84
N ILE A 112 30.64 -3.00 -7.18
CA ILE A 112 30.19 -4.29 -6.63
C ILE A 112 30.30 -5.34 -7.74
N PRO A 113 30.91 -6.51 -7.46
CA PRO A 113 30.96 -7.60 -8.44
C PRO A 113 29.56 -7.98 -8.93
N LEU A 114 29.46 -8.29 -10.22
CA LEU A 114 28.25 -8.88 -10.79
C LEU A 114 27.91 -10.16 -10.03
N ARG A 115 26.62 -10.42 -9.88
CA ARG A 115 26.14 -11.64 -9.22
C ARG A 115 25.26 -12.44 -10.16
N THR A 116 25.61 -13.70 -10.34
CA THR A 116 24.79 -14.63 -11.10
C THR A 116 23.90 -15.42 -10.15
N VAL A 117 22.60 -15.48 -10.45
CA VAL A 117 21.61 -16.30 -9.76
C VAL A 117 20.74 -16.97 -10.80
N ASN A 118 20.59 -18.30 -10.72
CA ASN A 118 19.82 -19.08 -11.69
C ASN A 118 20.23 -18.79 -13.15
N GLY A 119 21.52 -18.68 -13.44
CA GLY A 119 22.08 -18.35 -14.76
C GLY A 119 21.88 -16.89 -15.22
N ALA A 120 21.08 -16.08 -14.53
CA ALA A 120 20.90 -14.66 -14.82
C ALA A 120 21.94 -13.82 -14.07
N THR A 121 22.62 -12.91 -14.78
CA THR A 121 23.64 -12.03 -14.21
C THR A 121 23.04 -10.67 -13.87
N TYR A 122 23.25 -10.23 -12.63
CA TYR A 122 22.73 -8.97 -12.11
C TYR A 122 23.86 -7.99 -11.78
N ARG A 123 23.69 -6.74 -12.22
CA ARG A 123 24.43 -5.60 -11.66
C ARG A 123 23.75 -5.19 -10.37
N ILE A 124 24.54 -5.12 -9.31
CA ILE A 124 24.09 -4.67 -8.00
C ILE A 124 24.63 -3.27 -7.77
N GLN A 125 23.76 -2.31 -7.52
CA GLN A 125 24.14 -0.95 -7.13
C GLN A 125 23.66 -0.69 -5.71
N ARG A 126 24.57 -0.25 -4.82
CA ARG A 126 24.22 0.11 -3.45
C ARG A 126 23.74 1.55 -3.38
N TYR A 127 22.72 1.74 -2.55
CA TYR A 127 22.17 3.03 -2.19
C TYR A 127 22.23 3.21 -0.68
N ARG A 128 22.19 4.46 -0.24
CA ARG A 128 22.03 4.84 1.16
C ARG A 128 21.05 6.01 1.28
N PRO A 129 20.33 6.14 2.40
CA PRO A 129 19.60 7.36 2.71
C PRO A 129 20.52 8.58 2.70
N ARG A 130 20.03 9.72 2.23
CA ARG A 130 20.76 11.00 2.33
C ARG A 130 20.98 11.38 3.79
N ILE A 131 20.01 11.09 4.65
CA ILE A 131 20.12 11.21 6.11
C ILE A 131 20.10 9.78 6.67
N GLU A 132 21.26 9.31 7.12
CA GLU A 132 21.38 7.94 7.63
C GLU A 132 20.72 7.79 9.00
N GLY A 133 20.00 6.68 9.19
CA GLY A 133 19.31 6.37 10.44
C GLY A 133 18.92 4.91 10.59
N LEU A 134 18.70 4.22 9.47
CA LEU A 134 18.37 2.79 9.45
C LEU A 134 19.62 1.90 9.53
N PHE A 135 20.77 2.41 9.04
CA PHE A 135 21.99 1.63 8.85
C PHE A 135 21.72 0.33 8.09
N ALA A 136 20.80 0.40 7.12
CA ALA A 136 20.41 -0.71 6.29
C ALA A 136 21.23 -0.72 4.99
N ARG A 137 21.64 -1.90 4.54
CA ARG A 137 22.23 -2.07 3.20
C ARG A 137 21.11 -2.12 2.17
N ILE A 138 21.01 -1.10 1.32
CA ILE A 138 19.99 -1.00 0.28
C ILE A 138 20.65 -1.24 -1.08
N GLU A 139 20.05 -2.10 -1.89
CA GLU A 139 20.61 -2.56 -3.16
C GLU A 139 19.54 -2.59 -4.24
N GLN A 140 19.85 -2.00 -5.39
CA GLN A 140 19.13 -2.21 -6.63
C GLN A 140 19.80 -3.35 -7.39
N TRP A 141 19.01 -4.28 -7.88
CA TRP A 141 19.43 -5.42 -8.69
C TRP A 141 18.85 -5.25 -10.08
N THR A 142 19.71 -5.14 -11.09
CA THR A 142 19.32 -4.97 -12.49
C THR A 142 19.90 -6.12 -13.30
N ASN A 143 19.04 -6.96 -13.86
CA ASN A 143 19.44 -8.02 -14.77
C ASN A 143 20.14 -7.42 -16.00
N GLN A 144 21.27 -8.01 -16.40
CA GLN A 144 22.10 -7.50 -17.50
C GLN A 144 21.55 -7.80 -18.90
N ILE A 145 20.58 -8.70 -19.00
CA ILE A 145 19.96 -9.12 -20.26
C ILE A 145 18.52 -8.61 -20.36
N ASP A 146 17.75 -8.71 -19.27
CA ASP A 146 16.35 -8.27 -19.22
C ASP A 146 16.17 -7.04 -18.31
N PRO A 147 16.13 -5.80 -18.84
CA PRO A 147 15.98 -4.61 -18.02
C PRO A 147 14.64 -4.55 -17.25
N ASN A 148 13.62 -5.30 -17.66
CA ASN A 148 12.36 -5.41 -16.92
C ASN A 148 12.55 -6.19 -15.60
N ASP A 149 13.59 -7.00 -15.48
CA ASP A 149 13.94 -7.71 -14.26
C ASP A 149 14.85 -6.84 -13.37
N THR A 150 14.25 -5.75 -12.86
CA THR A 150 14.85 -4.84 -11.89
C THR A 150 14.04 -4.84 -10.61
N PHE A 151 14.71 -5.07 -9.48
CA PHE A 151 14.10 -5.12 -8.14
C PHE A 151 15.06 -4.61 -7.08
N TRP A 152 14.56 -4.48 -5.85
CA TRP A 152 15.35 -3.94 -4.75
C TRP A 152 15.40 -4.90 -3.57
N ARG A 153 16.48 -4.76 -2.79
CA ARG A 153 16.70 -5.46 -1.52
C ARG A 153 17.15 -4.47 -0.46
N SER A 154 16.63 -4.61 0.75
CA SER A 154 17.21 -4.01 1.94
C SER A 154 17.64 -5.11 2.93
N LEU A 155 18.73 -4.88 3.64
CA LEU A 155 19.14 -5.69 4.80
C LEU A 155 19.33 -4.75 5.98
N SER A 156 18.52 -4.94 7.01
CA SER A 156 18.63 -4.18 8.26
C SER A 156 19.83 -4.64 9.10
N LYS A 157 20.20 -3.83 10.10
CA LYS A 157 21.20 -4.19 11.13
C LYS A 157 20.82 -5.42 11.96
N ASP A 158 19.54 -5.77 11.99
CA ASP A 158 19.00 -6.91 12.74
C ASP A 158 18.92 -8.20 11.86
N ASN A 159 19.65 -8.23 10.74
CA ASN A 159 19.68 -9.32 9.75
C ASN A 159 18.34 -9.65 9.10
N ILE A 160 17.38 -8.71 9.11
CA ILE A 160 16.14 -8.86 8.35
C ILE A 160 16.42 -8.45 6.90
N THR A 161 16.17 -9.37 5.96
CA THR A 161 16.21 -9.10 4.53
C THR A 161 14.79 -8.84 4.02
N THR A 162 14.60 -7.75 3.29
CA THR A 162 13.33 -7.40 2.64
C THR A 162 13.54 -7.20 1.16
N TRP A 163 12.66 -7.77 0.34
CA TRP A 163 12.66 -7.65 -1.11
C TRP A 163 11.46 -6.82 -1.58
N TYR A 164 11.69 -6.05 -2.63
CA TYR A 164 10.69 -5.17 -3.22
C TYR A 164 10.60 -5.39 -4.72
N GLY A 165 9.38 -5.63 -5.20
CA GLY A 165 9.11 -5.77 -6.62
C GLY A 165 9.87 -6.92 -7.27
N LYS A 166 10.04 -8.09 -6.63
CA LYS A 166 10.61 -9.28 -7.32
C LYS A 166 9.65 -9.86 -8.35
N THR A 167 8.34 -9.67 -8.17
CA THR A 167 7.28 -10.17 -9.06
C THR A 167 6.61 -9.01 -9.78
N SER A 168 5.96 -9.28 -10.92
CA SER A 168 5.20 -8.27 -11.66
C SER A 168 4.02 -7.70 -10.87
N GLU A 169 3.36 -8.51 -10.02
CA GLU A 169 2.28 -8.05 -9.14
C GLU A 169 2.77 -7.11 -8.03
N SER A 170 4.05 -7.14 -7.67
CA SER A 170 4.62 -6.25 -6.64
C SER A 170 5.27 -4.99 -7.23
N ARG A 171 4.86 -4.58 -8.43
CA ARG A 171 5.33 -3.37 -9.12
C ARG A 171 4.18 -2.53 -9.65
N ILE A 172 4.35 -1.22 -9.68
CA ILE A 172 3.53 -0.28 -10.46
C ILE A 172 4.37 0.16 -11.64
N VAL A 173 3.95 -0.19 -12.86
CA VAL A 173 4.73 -0.02 -14.10
C VAL A 173 3.87 0.65 -15.17
N ASP A 174 4.51 1.32 -16.13
CA ASP A 174 3.81 1.84 -17.31
C ASP A 174 3.30 0.67 -18.17
N ALA A 175 2.01 0.65 -18.48
CA ALA A 175 1.43 -0.37 -19.35
C ALA A 175 1.94 -0.27 -20.79
N ALA A 176 2.39 0.91 -21.23
CA ALA A 176 2.94 1.11 -22.57
C ALA A 176 4.44 0.73 -22.66
N ASP A 177 5.16 0.74 -21.54
CA ASP A 177 6.59 0.43 -21.46
C ASP A 177 6.93 -0.16 -20.07
N THR A 178 7.01 -1.48 -19.99
CA THR A 178 7.22 -2.20 -18.72
C THR A 178 8.58 -1.95 -18.09
N THR A 179 9.53 -1.33 -18.81
CA THR A 179 10.82 -0.91 -18.24
C THR A 179 10.65 0.30 -17.32
N ARG A 180 9.57 1.07 -17.47
CA ARG A 180 9.24 2.24 -16.65
C ARG A 180 8.54 1.86 -15.36
N ILE A 181 9.30 1.28 -14.43
CA ILE A 181 8.81 0.92 -13.09
C ILE A 181 8.79 2.15 -12.19
N PHE A 182 7.61 2.54 -11.71
CA PHE A 182 7.43 3.69 -10.81
C PHE A 182 7.64 3.33 -9.34
N SER A 183 7.11 2.18 -8.91
CA SER A 183 7.16 1.71 -7.53
C SER A 183 7.43 0.21 -7.45
N TRP A 184 8.32 -0.18 -6.55
CA TRP A 184 8.59 -1.54 -6.12
C TRP A 184 7.99 -1.74 -4.73
N LEU A 185 6.90 -2.50 -4.66
CA LEU A 185 6.19 -2.81 -3.43
C LEU A 185 6.88 -3.95 -2.69
N ILE A 186 6.83 -3.97 -1.35
CA ILE A 186 7.33 -5.09 -0.57
C ILE A 186 6.68 -6.40 -1.03
N CYS A 187 7.48 -7.44 -1.31
CA CYS A 187 6.95 -8.75 -1.71
C CYS A 187 7.30 -9.86 -0.72
N GLU A 188 8.40 -9.70 0.01
CA GLU A 188 8.95 -10.73 0.89
C GLU A 188 9.82 -10.09 1.98
N SER A 189 9.75 -10.60 3.20
CA SER A 189 10.68 -10.26 4.28
C SER A 189 10.98 -11.47 5.15
N TYR A 190 12.25 -11.72 5.46
CA TYR A 190 12.66 -12.85 6.31
C TYR A 190 13.81 -12.50 7.26
N ASP A 191 13.89 -13.24 8.37
CA ASP A 191 14.94 -13.13 9.37
C ASP A 191 16.00 -14.24 9.25
N ASP A 192 17.02 -14.17 10.10
CA ASP A 192 18.09 -15.17 10.21
C ASP A 192 17.70 -16.45 10.97
N LYS A 193 16.44 -16.56 11.42
CA LYS A 193 15.90 -17.68 12.21
C LYS A 193 14.94 -18.55 11.40
N GLY A 194 14.74 -18.22 10.12
CA GLY A 194 13.91 -18.96 9.20
C GLY A 194 12.43 -18.55 9.20
N ASN A 195 12.08 -17.41 9.79
CA ASN A 195 10.74 -16.84 9.64
C ASN A 195 10.69 -16.01 8.35
N VAL A 196 9.60 -16.16 7.60
CA VAL A 196 9.35 -15.37 6.39
C VAL A 196 7.92 -14.82 6.39
N ILE A 197 7.75 -13.67 5.73
CA ILE A 197 6.48 -13.00 5.47
C ILE A 197 6.39 -12.79 3.95
N GLY A 198 5.33 -13.28 3.33
CA GLY A 198 5.02 -13.07 1.92
C GLY A 198 3.88 -12.06 1.75
N TYR A 199 3.99 -11.18 0.75
CA TYR A 199 2.99 -10.17 0.42
C TYR A 199 2.51 -10.39 -1.01
N GLN A 200 1.19 -10.47 -1.18
CA GLN A 200 0.55 -10.67 -2.48
C GLN A 200 -0.38 -9.51 -2.79
N TYR A 201 -0.36 -9.07 -4.05
CA TYR A 201 -1.15 -7.95 -4.54
C TYR A 201 -2.18 -8.41 -5.57
N LYS A 202 -3.33 -7.75 -5.57
CA LYS A 202 -4.35 -7.85 -6.61
C LYS A 202 -4.18 -6.68 -7.57
N GLU A 203 -4.14 -7.00 -8.84
CA GLU A 203 -4.09 -6.02 -9.93
C GLU A 203 -5.46 -5.35 -10.09
N GLU A 204 -5.46 -4.03 -10.32
CA GLU A 204 -6.69 -3.31 -10.67
C GLU A 204 -7.32 -3.91 -11.93
N ASN A 205 -8.63 -3.82 -12.08
CA ASN A 205 -9.29 -4.34 -13.28
C ASN A 205 -10.53 -3.51 -13.66
N SER A 206 -11.25 -3.97 -14.69
CA SER A 206 -12.45 -3.28 -15.20
C SER A 206 -13.76 -3.79 -14.59
N ASP A 207 -13.71 -4.63 -13.54
CA ASP A 207 -14.91 -5.19 -12.92
C ASP A 207 -15.77 -4.08 -12.33
N LEU A 208 -17.07 -4.13 -12.63
CA LEU A 208 -18.09 -3.18 -12.17
C LEU A 208 -17.79 -1.71 -12.54
N VAL A 209 -16.99 -1.47 -13.59
CA VAL A 209 -16.75 -0.13 -14.14
C VAL A 209 -17.71 0.13 -15.30
N ASP A 210 -18.46 1.24 -15.23
CA ASP A 210 -19.30 1.73 -16.34
C ASP A 210 -18.43 2.40 -17.41
N LEU A 211 -18.06 1.63 -18.43
CA LEU A 211 -17.20 2.07 -19.54
C LEU A 211 -17.87 3.08 -20.48
N SER A 212 -19.19 3.30 -20.36
CA SER A 212 -19.91 4.27 -21.19
C SER A 212 -19.63 5.73 -20.77
N ARG A 213 -19.13 5.92 -19.54
CA ARG A 213 -18.83 7.24 -18.98
C ARG A 213 -17.77 7.95 -19.81
N VAL A 214 -17.96 9.26 -20.02
CA VAL A 214 -17.05 10.08 -20.83
C VAL A 214 -15.61 10.00 -20.32
N HIS A 215 -15.42 10.03 -19.00
CA HIS A 215 -14.09 9.94 -18.40
C HIS A 215 -13.42 8.57 -18.62
N GLU A 216 -14.16 7.50 -18.93
CA GLU A 216 -13.61 6.16 -19.19
C GLU A 216 -13.24 5.88 -20.65
N ARG A 217 -13.65 6.73 -21.59
CA ARG A 217 -13.53 6.48 -23.04
C ARG A 217 -12.09 6.29 -23.55
N ASN A 218 -11.14 6.96 -22.92
CA ASN A 218 -9.73 6.95 -23.36
C ASN A 218 -8.85 5.94 -22.60
N ARG A 219 -9.46 5.07 -21.78
CA ARG A 219 -8.75 4.03 -21.03
C ARG A 219 -8.97 2.66 -21.65
N THR A 220 -7.89 1.90 -21.78
CA THR A 220 -7.91 0.47 -22.14
C THR A 220 -7.94 -0.41 -20.89
N THR A 221 -8.11 -1.72 -21.06
CA THR A 221 -7.96 -2.68 -19.96
C THR A 221 -6.58 -2.56 -19.31
N ASP A 222 -5.51 -2.52 -20.10
CA ASP A 222 -4.13 -2.48 -19.62
C ASP A 222 -3.83 -1.20 -18.83
N THR A 223 -4.30 -0.03 -19.31
CA THR A 223 -4.11 1.24 -18.58
C THR A 223 -4.85 1.27 -17.24
N ARG A 224 -5.95 0.52 -17.09
CA ARG A 224 -6.65 0.40 -15.80
C ARG A 224 -5.91 -0.53 -14.85
N GLN A 225 -5.24 -1.55 -15.39
CA GLN A 225 -4.55 -2.59 -14.62
C GLN A 225 -3.28 -2.10 -13.91
N VAL A 226 -2.78 -0.89 -14.16
CA VAL A 226 -1.51 -0.39 -13.59
C VAL A 226 -1.44 -0.42 -12.05
N ASN A 227 -2.56 -0.17 -11.35
CA ASN A 227 -2.56 -0.06 -9.90
C ASN A 227 -2.53 -1.42 -9.20
N ARG A 228 -2.09 -1.43 -7.93
CA ARG A 228 -1.93 -2.64 -7.11
C ARG A 228 -2.56 -2.45 -5.74
N TYR A 229 -3.24 -3.49 -5.29
CA TYR A 229 -3.94 -3.53 -4.02
C TYR A 229 -3.39 -4.66 -3.18
N LEU A 230 -2.89 -4.38 -1.98
CA LEU A 230 -2.45 -5.46 -1.09
C LEU A 230 -3.64 -6.38 -0.84
N LYS A 231 -3.47 -7.67 -1.12
CA LYS A 231 -4.56 -8.66 -1.03
C LYS A 231 -4.33 -9.65 0.10
N ARG A 232 -3.11 -10.15 0.26
CA ARG A 232 -2.76 -11.12 1.30
C ARG A 232 -1.40 -10.83 1.90
N ILE A 233 -1.27 -11.16 3.18
CA ILE A 233 0.01 -11.30 3.85
C ILE A 233 0.02 -12.66 4.54
N ARG A 234 1.00 -13.49 4.22
CA ARG A 234 1.18 -14.82 4.83
C ARG A 234 2.44 -14.88 5.65
N TYR A 235 2.36 -15.48 6.82
CA TYR A 235 3.48 -15.60 7.75
C TYR A 235 3.28 -16.77 8.71
N GLY A 236 4.31 -17.08 9.50
CA GLY A 236 4.32 -18.31 10.28
C GLY A 236 4.43 -19.53 9.35
N ASN A 237 5.40 -19.49 8.43
CA ASN A 237 5.74 -20.59 7.54
C ASN A 237 5.97 -21.91 8.33
N HIS A 238 5.52 -23.04 7.81
CA HIS A 238 5.68 -24.35 8.47
C HIS A 238 7.15 -24.78 8.53
N THR A 239 7.84 -24.69 7.40
CA THR A 239 9.24 -25.09 7.23
C THR A 239 10.14 -23.85 7.31
N PRO A 240 11.21 -23.84 8.13
CA PRO A 240 12.16 -22.73 8.21
C PRO A 240 12.70 -22.30 6.83
N TYR A 241 12.69 -21.00 6.57
CA TYR A 241 13.04 -20.42 5.27
C TYR A 241 14.46 -19.83 5.28
N PHE A 242 15.41 -20.50 4.60
CA PHE A 242 16.81 -20.07 4.53
C PHE A 242 17.26 -19.94 3.07
N PRO A 243 16.91 -18.83 2.39
CA PRO A 243 17.17 -18.67 0.96
C PRO A 243 18.66 -18.57 0.67
N GLN A 244 19.11 -19.31 -0.34
CA GLN A 244 20.47 -19.22 -0.87
C GLN A 244 20.40 -18.75 -2.32
N LEU A 245 21.13 -17.68 -2.66
CA LEU A 245 21.22 -17.22 -4.05
C LEU A 245 22.55 -17.71 -4.62
N THR A 246 22.48 -18.72 -5.48
CA THR A 246 23.62 -19.37 -6.12
C THR A 246 23.48 -19.29 -7.63
N GLU A 247 24.60 -19.39 -8.34
CA GLU A 247 24.66 -19.26 -9.79
C GLU A 247 23.83 -20.31 -10.53
N ASN A 248 23.85 -21.56 -10.05
CA ASN A 248 23.28 -22.71 -10.75
C ASN A 248 21.99 -23.27 -10.12
N ALA A 249 21.40 -22.57 -9.14
CA ALA A 249 20.13 -22.97 -8.54
C ALA A 249 19.02 -21.97 -8.88
N PRO A 250 17.75 -22.42 -8.94
CA PRO A 250 16.59 -21.55 -9.06
C PRO A 250 16.56 -20.47 -7.98
N TRP A 251 15.91 -19.35 -8.30
CA TRP A 251 15.59 -18.34 -7.30
C TRP A 251 14.78 -18.96 -6.16
N PRO A 252 15.10 -18.64 -4.89
CA PRO A 252 14.29 -19.09 -3.76
C PRO A 252 12.85 -18.61 -3.90
N THR A 253 11.91 -19.54 -3.77
CA THR A 253 10.47 -19.27 -3.79
C THR A 253 9.92 -19.26 -2.38
N LEU A 254 8.88 -18.46 -2.14
CA LEU A 254 8.13 -18.52 -0.89
C LEU A 254 7.51 -19.92 -0.68
N PRO A 255 7.26 -20.32 0.58
CA PRO A 255 6.48 -21.52 0.87
C PRO A 255 5.13 -21.54 0.12
N PRO A 256 4.65 -22.71 -0.33
CA PRO A 256 3.33 -22.85 -0.94
C PRO A 256 2.22 -22.29 -0.05
N ASP A 257 1.10 -21.88 -0.64
CA ASP A 257 -0.05 -21.28 0.04
C ASP A 257 -0.61 -22.13 1.21
N THR A 258 -0.39 -23.44 1.19
CA THR A 258 -0.81 -24.38 2.25
C THR A 258 0.17 -24.50 3.42
N GLU A 259 1.32 -23.84 3.37
CA GLU A 259 2.41 -23.98 4.35
C GLU A 259 2.56 -22.77 5.29
N TRP A 260 1.43 -22.14 5.64
CA TRP A 260 1.38 -20.96 6.48
C TRP A 260 0.38 -21.13 7.62
N TYR A 261 0.75 -20.78 8.84
CA TYR A 261 -0.17 -20.78 9.98
C TYR A 261 -1.09 -19.56 10.02
N PHE A 262 -0.68 -18.44 9.43
CA PHE A 262 -1.37 -17.16 9.54
C PHE A 262 -1.49 -16.46 8.19
N GLU A 263 -2.68 -15.94 7.90
CA GLU A 263 -2.97 -15.18 6.69
C GLU A 263 -3.85 -13.96 7.02
N ALA A 264 -3.36 -12.76 6.69
CA ALA A 264 -4.19 -11.55 6.70
C ALA A 264 -4.70 -11.29 5.27
N VAL A 265 -6.01 -11.21 5.08
CA VAL A 265 -6.67 -10.97 3.79
C VAL A 265 -7.32 -9.60 3.79
N PHE A 266 -7.04 -8.80 2.77
CA PHE A 266 -7.68 -7.51 2.54
C PHE A 266 -8.89 -7.74 1.64
N ASP A 267 -10.07 -7.52 2.18
CA ASP A 267 -11.33 -7.64 1.47
C ASP A 267 -11.72 -6.27 0.92
N TYR A 268 -11.98 -6.20 -0.39
CA TYR A 268 -12.44 -5.02 -1.11
C TYR A 268 -13.93 -5.09 -1.42
N GLY A 269 -14.65 -6.05 -0.81
CA GLY A 269 -16.08 -6.29 -0.95
C GLY A 269 -16.43 -7.54 -1.74
N GLU A 270 -15.44 -8.38 -2.09
CA GLU A 270 -15.63 -9.61 -2.87
C GLU A 270 -15.77 -10.89 -2.04
N HIS A 271 -15.49 -10.86 -0.73
CA HIS A 271 -15.64 -12.02 0.15
C HIS A 271 -17.05 -12.12 0.73
N ASP A 272 -17.45 -13.34 1.10
CA ASP A 272 -18.72 -13.58 1.80
C ASP A 272 -18.79 -12.75 3.10
N ALA A 273 -19.91 -12.05 3.31
CA ALA A 273 -20.06 -11.14 4.43
C ALA A 273 -20.04 -11.87 5.80
N ASP A 274 -20.61 -13.07 5.85
CA ASP A 274 -20.88 -13.80 7.09
C ASP A 274 -19.86 -14.94 7.32
N VAL A 275 -19.45 -15.62 6.25
CA VAL A 275 -18.57 -16.78 6.29
C VAL A 275 -17.44 -16.64 5.25
N PRO A 276 -16.59 -15.60 5.36
CA PRO A 276 -15.49 -15.44 4.43
C PRO A 276 -14.48 -16.59 4.62
N ILE A 277 -13.90 -17.04 3.51
CA ILE A 277 -12.76 -17.96 3.49
C ILE A 277 -11.62 -17.28 2.73
N PRO A 278 -10.34 -17.59 3.03
CA PRO A 278 -9.22 -16.83 2.51
C PRO A 278 -9.21 -16.71 0.98
N THR A 279 -9.56 -17.76 0.24
CA THR A 279 -9.57 -17.82 -1.24
C THR A 279 -10.94 -17.63 -1.88
N GLY A 280 -12.00 -17.43 -1.09
CA GLY A 280 -13.39 -17.41 -1.55
C GLY A 280 -13.88 -16.02 -1.93
N GLU A 281 -13.47 -15.55 -3.10
CA GLU A 281 -14.03 -14.35 -3.74
C GLU A 281 -15.34 -14.74 -4.43
N ILE A 282 -16.48 -14.52 -3.76
CA ILE A 282 -17.81 -14.95 -4.22
C ILE A 282 -18.49 -13.90 -5.11
N ALA A 283 -17.94 -12.70 -5.18
CA ALA A 283 -18.44 -11.60 -6.00
C ALA A 283 -17.29 -10.89 -6.74
N GLN A 284 -17.63 -10.04 -7.70
CA GLN A 284 -16.68 -9.07 -8.22
C GLN A 284 -16.48 -7.96 -7.18
N TRP A 285 -15.24 -7.54 -6.94
CA TRP A 285 -14.96 -6.42 -6.05
C TRP A 285 -15.65 -5.13 -6.53
N PRO A 286 -16.44 -4.46 -5.68
CA PRO A 286 -17.12 -3.21 -6.02
C PRO A 286 -16.20 -2.11 -6.55
N ARG A 287 -16.77 -1.22 -7.35
CA ARG A 287 -16.16 0.06 -7.71
C ARG A 287 -16.55 1.10 -6.67
N ARG A 288 -15.61 1.90 -6.20
CA ARG A 288 -15.89 3.10 -5.40
C ARG A 288 -16.71 4.13 -6.17
N ASN A 289 -17.37 5.02 -5.44
CA ASN A 289 -18.19 6.08 -6.01
C ASN A 289 -17.36 7.22 -6.64
N ASP A 290 -16.18 7.47 -6.06
CA ASP A 290 -15.24 8.56 -6.38
C ASP A 290 -13.92 8.04 -7.01
N PRO A 291 -13.95 7.41 -8.21
CA PRO A 291 -12.73 6.90 -8.83
C PRO A 291 -11.83 8.03 -9.31
N PHE A 292 -10.55 7.95 -8.97
CA PHE A 292 -9.57 9.00 -9.26
C PHE A 292 -8.30 8.43 -9.89
N SER A 293 -7.49 9.32 -10.43
CA SER A 293 -6.22 8.99 -11.08
C SER A 293 -5.10 9.85 -10.52
N THR A 294 -3.91 9.28 -10.40
CA THR A 294 -2.68 10.05 -10.22
C THR A 294 -1.79 9.90 -11.44
N TYR A 295 -1.14 11.00 -11.81
CA TYR A 295 -0.21 11.07 -12.96
C TYR A 295 1.22 11.39 -12.52
N ARG A 296 1.52 11.30 -11.21
CA ARG A 296 2.86 11.57 -10.69
C ARG A 296 3.92 10.61 -11.25
N ALA A 297 3.52 9.43 -11.72
CA ALA A 297 4.38 8.47 -12.41
C ALA A 297 4.70 8.85 -13.87
N GLY A 298 4.12 9.93 -14.41
CA GLY A 298 4.20 10.22 -15.85
C GLY A 298 3.38 9.26 -16.73
N PHE A 299 2.58 8.39 -16.12
CA PHE A 299 1.50 7.60 -16.71
C PHE A 299 0.34 7.53 -15.71
N GLU A 300 -0.83 7.10 -16.16
CA GLU A 300 -2.01 7.01 -15.32
C GLU A 300 -1.91 5.84 -14.32
N VAL A 301 -2.07 6.13 -13.03
CA VAL A 301 -2.37 5.11 -12.01
C VAL A 301 -3.80 5.35 -11.52
N ARG A 302 -4.71 4.50 -11.97
CA ARG A 302 -6.16 4.60 -11.70
C ARG A 302 -6.54 3.86 -10.43
N THR A 303 -7.45 4.41 -9.63
CA THR A 303 -7.93 3.78 -8.38
C THR A 303 -9.45 3.61 -8.41
N TYR A 304 -9.93 2.36 -8.44
CA TYR A 304 -11.37 2.04 -8.38
C TYR A 304 -11.80 1.39 -7.07
N ARG A 305 -10.88 0.97 -6.20
CA ARG A 305 -11.23 0.07 -5.08
C ARG A 305 -11.07 0.75 -3.72
N LEU A 306 -11.88 0.29 -2.78
CA LEU A 306 -11.82 0.62 -1.35
C LEU A 306 -11.77 -0.68 -0.55
N CYS A 307 -10.83 -0.78 0.38
CA CYS A 307 -10.77 -1.91 1.29
C CYS A 307 -11.91 -1.78 2.31
N GLN A 308 -12.74 -2.80 2.42
CA GLN A 308 -13.92 -2.85 3.30
C GLN A 308 -13.58 -3.44 4.65
N ARG A 309 -12.64 -4.39 4.69
CA ARG A 309 -12.15 -4.99 5.95
C ARG A 309 -10.84 -5.74 5.75
N VAL A 310 -10.08 -5.88 6.83
CA VAL A 310 -8.93 -6.81 6.91
C VAL A 310 -9.32 -7.99 7.79
N LEU A 311 -9.24 -9.19 7.23
CA LEU A 311 -9.60 -10.46 7.85
C LEU A 311 -8.34 -11.20 8.28
N MET A 312 -8.32 -11.74 9.49
CA MET A 312 -7.21 -12.53 10.03
C MET A 312 -7.62 -13.99 10.13
N PHE A 313 -6.93 -14.85 9.37
CA PHE A 313 -7.16 -16.29 9.33
C PHE A 313 -6.02 -17.08 9.97
N HIS A 314 -6.40 -18.17 10.62
CA HIS A 314 -5.52 -19.15 11.25
C HIS A 314 -5.70 -20.51 10.55
N HIS A 315 -4.59 -21.19 10.23
CA HIS A 315 -4.60 -22.50 9.55
C HIS A 315 -3.93 -23.56 10.43
N PHE A 316 -4.70 -24.14 11.35
CA PHE A 316 -4.24 -25.21 12.24
C PHE A 316 -5.13 -26.44 12.03
N PRO A 317 -4.96 -27.18 10.93
CA PRO A 317 -5.86 -28.28 10.55
C PRO A 317 -5.94 -29.40 11.60
N ALA A 318 -4.88 -29.58 12.41
CA ALA A 318 -4.84 -30.57 13.48
C ALA A 318 -5.56 -30.11 14.78
N GLU A 319 -5.88 -28.82 14.92
CA GLU A 319 -6.51 -28.27 16.11
C GLU A 319 -8.03 -28.28 15.97
N ALA A 320 -8.73 -29.12 16.74
CA ALA A 320 -10.15 -29.43 16.55
C ALA A 320 -11.09 -28.21 16.55
N ASN A 321 -10.75 -27.12 17.26
CA ASN A 321 -11.57 -25.91 17.35
C ASN A 321 -11.15 -24.78 16.39
N VAL A 322 -10.02 -24.96 15.69
CA VAL A 322 -9.51 -23.97 14.74
C VAL A 322 -9.64 -24.54 13.33
N GLY A 323 -8.99 -25.67 13.05
CA GLY A 323 -8.98 -26.28 11.73
C GLY A 323 -8.27 -25.40 10.69
N ALA A 324 -8.54 -25.67 9.41
CA ALA A 324 -8.09 -24.82 8.32
C ALA A 324 -8.98 -23.57 8.18
N ASP A 325 -8.39 -22.49 7.68
CA ASP A 325 -9.08 -21.28 7.22
C ASP A 325 -10.00 -20.65 8.26
N CYS A 326 -9.58 -20.65 9.53
CA CYS A 326 -10.37 -20.15 10.64
C CYS A 326 -10.26 -18.64 10.75
N LEU A 327 -11.35 -17.93 10.48
CA LEU A 327 -11.43 -16.51 10.76
C LEU A 327 -11.39 -16.31 12.28
N VAL A 328 -10.44 -15.50 12.75
CA VAL A 328 -10.29 -15.20 14.19
C VAL A 328 -10.55 -13.74 14.52
N ARG A 329 -10.28 -12.83 13.58
CA ARG A 329 -10.43 -11.38 13.79
C ARG A 329 -10.71 -10.65 12.49
N SER A 330 -11.39 -9.51 12.57
CA SER A 330 -11.47 -8.53 11.49
C SER A 330 -11.23 -7.12 12.01
N THR A 331 -10.73 -6.26 11.12
CA THR A 331 -10.80 -4.80 11.24
C THR A 331 -11.70 -4.33 10.11
N ASP A 332 -12.88 -3.85 10.44
CA ASP A 332 -13.94 -3.45 9.51
C ASP A 332 -13.95 -1.92 9.35
N PHE A 333 -14.10 -1.44 8.12
CA PHE A 333 -14.11 -0.03 7.73
C PHE A 333 -15.50 0.35 7.25
N THR A 334 -16.05 1.46 7.75
CA THR A 334 -17.35 1.99 7.29
C THR A 334 -17.14 3.36 6.66
N TYR A 335 -17.59 3.52 5.42
CA TYR A 335 -17.44 4.74 4.65
C TYR A 335 -18.74 5.56 4.58
N SER A 336 -18.59 6.86 4.31
CA SER A 336 -19.71 7.81 4.27
C SER A 336 -20.82 7.47 3.28
N TYR A 337 -20.50 6.78 2.17
CA TYR A 337 -21.51 6.35 1.20
C TYR A 337 -22.42 5.23 1.70
N GLU A 338 -22.00 4.49 2.73
CA GLU A 338 -22.79 3.40 3.31
C GLU A 338 -23.87 3.95 4.25
N GLU A 339 -23.56 5.02 4.99
CA GLU A 339 -24.51 5.64 5.93
C GLU A 339 -25.55 6.52 5.22
N ASN A 340 -25.13 7.31 4.22
CA ASN A 340 -26.03 8.22 3.51
C ASN A 340 -25.81 8.18 2.00
N PRO A 341 -26.20 7.11 1.29
CA PRO A 341 -25.91 6.94 -0.14
C PRO A 341 -26.36 8.10 -1.03
N THR A 342 -27.39 8.84 -0.61
CA THR A 342 -27.97 9.98 -1.33
C THR A 342 -27.28 11.31 -1.06
N GLU A 343 -26.32 11.36 -0.13
CA GLU A 343 -25.58 12.58 0.15
C GLU A 343 -24.80 13.04 -1.08
N ALA A 344 -25.00 14.29 -1.48
CA ALA A 344 -24.39 14.85 -2.69
C ALA A 344 -22.85 14.79 -2.71
N ARG A 345 -22.21 14.61 -1.54
CA ARG A 345 -20.75 14.53 -1.39
C ARG A 345 -20.17 13.13 -1.53
N ASN A 346 -20.97 12.08 -1.36
CA ASN A 346 -20.48 10.70 -1.46
C ASN A 346 -19.94 10.32 -2.85
N PRO A 347 -20.44 10.91 -3.96
CA PRO A 347 -19.81 10.79 -5.26
C PRO A 347 -18.47 11.55 -5.42
N ILE A 348 -18.12 12.45 -4.48
CA ILE A 348 -16.94 13.32 -4.56
C ILE A 348 -15.76 12.73 -3.77
N PHE A 349 -15.99 12.36 -2.50
CA PHE A 349 -14.98 11.73 -1.66
C PHE A 349 -15.60 10.63 -0.80
N SER A 350 -14.97 9.46 -0.79
CA SER A 350 -15.25 8.41 0.19
C SER A 350 -14.47 8.71 1.48
N MET A 351 -15.19 9.04 2.55
CA MET A 351 -14.63 9.36 3.86
C MET A 351 -14.78 8.15 4.78
N LEU A 352 -13.71 7.75 5.48
CA LEU A 352 -13.77 6.69 6.48
C LEU A 352 -14.43 7.23 7.76
N LEU A 353 -15.64 6.79 8.07
CA LEU A 353 -16.41 7.28 9.23
C LEU A 353 -16.16 6.46 10.49
N SER A 354 -15.90 5.17 10.38
CA SER A 354 -15.55 4.38 11.56
C SER A 354 -14.68 3.17 11.24
N VAL A 355 -13.97 2.73 12.28
CA VAL A 355 -13.22 1.46 12.28
C VAL A 355 -13.65 0.63 13.48
N SER A 356 -14.04 -0.61 13.21
CA SER A 356 -14.47 -1.58 14.22
C SER A 356 -13.57 -2.81 14.22
N GLN A 357 -13.20 -3.30 15.40
CA GLN A 357 -12.51 -4.58 15.54
C GLN A 357 -13.46 -5.66 16.04
N SER A 358 -13.49 -6.79 15.34
CA SER A 358 -14.36 -7.92 15.64
C SER A 358 -13.56 -9.19 15.89
N GLY A 359 -13.96 -9.98 16.89
CA GLY A 359 -13.45 -11.32 17.14
C GLY A 359 -14.47 -12.38 16.72
N TYR A 360 -13.96 -13.51 16.24
CA TYR A 360 -14.79 -14.59 15.71
C TYR A 360 -14.50 -15.91 16.43
N LYS A 361 -15.56 -16.68 16.67
CA LYS A 361 -15.47 -18.07 17.14
C LYS A 361 -16.27 -18.94 16.20
N ARG A 362 -15.59 -19.90 15.54
CA ARG A 362 -16.24 -20.85 14.64
C ARG A 362 -17.34 -21.63 15.36
N GLN A 363 -18.52 -21.72 14.75
CA GLN A 363 -19.67 -22.46 15.24
C GLN A 363 -20.40 -23.13 14.07
N GLY A 364 -20.30 -24.46 13.97
CA GLY A 364 -20.82 -25.19 12.82
C GLY A 364 -20.16 -24.71 11.52
N SER A 365 -20.97 -24.34 10.53
CA SER A 365 -20.51 -23.79 9.25
C SER A 365 -20.28 -22.27 9.25
N GLY A 366 -20.52 -21.57 10.37
CA GLY A 366 -20.41 -20.11 10.46
C GLY A 366 -19.59 -19.64 11.66
N TYR A 367 -19.84 -18.40 12.08
CA TYR A 367 -19.11 -17.78 13.19
C TYR A 367 -20.03 -17.05 14.16
N LEU A 368 -19.70 -17.13 15.45
CA LEU A 368 -20.13 -16.17 16.44
C LEU A 368 -19.19 -14.96 16.38
N LYS A 369 -19.74 -13.80 16.03
CA LYS A 369 -19.03 -12.51 15.97
C LYS A 369 -19.31 -11.68 17.22
N LYS A 370 -18.28 -11.03 17.76
CA LYS A 370 -18.43 -9.93 18.73
C LYS A 370 -17.48 -8.79 18.36
N SER A 371 -17.98 -7.57 18.45
CA SER A 371 -17.21 -6.36 18.10
C SER A 371 -16.93 -5.53 19.34
N LEU A 372 -15.77 -4.87 19.33
CA LEU A 372 -15.49 -3.74 20.21
C LEU A 372 -16.28 -2.51 19.74
N PRO A 373 -16.49 -1.50 20.61
CA PRO A 373 -17.03 -0.21 20.17
C PRO A 373 -16.19 0.36 19.01
N PRO A 374 -16.83 0.96 17.99
CA PRO A 374 -16.13 1.59 16.89
C PRO A 374 -15.31 2.79 17.37
N VAL A 375 -14.21 3.07 16.69
CA VAL A 375 -13.60 4.41 16.71
C VAL A 375 -14.19 5.18 15.53
N GLU A 376 -14.81 6.32 15.83
CA GLU A 376 -15.57 7.13 14.86
C GLU A 376 -14.82 8.41 14.51
N PHE A 377 -15.02 8.85 13.27
CA PHE A 377 -14.41 10.05 12.69
C PHE A 377 -15.48 10.97 12.16
N GLN A 378 -15.25 12.26 12.37
CA GLN A 378 -16.03 13.32 11.75
C GLN A 378 -15.08 14.25 11.02
N TYR A 379 -15.56 14.78 9.90
CA TYR A 379 -14.79 15.64 9.02
C TYR A 379 -15.51 16.97 8.89
N THR A 380 -14.73 18.04 8.78
CA THR A 380 -15.27 19.38 8.52
C THR A 380 -16.07 19.35 7.22
N GLN A 381 -17.30 19.84 7.31
CA GLN A 381 -18.19 19.98 6.17
C GLN A 381 -18.14 21.42 5.67
N PRO A 382 -18.00 21.69 4.35
CA PRO A 382 -18.22 23.03 3.84
C PRO A 382 -19.61 23.52 4.25
N ASP A 383 -19.66 24.68 4.86
CA ASP A 383 -20.88 25.44 5.08
C ASP A 383 -21.04 26.38 3.89
N ILE A 384 -21.96 26.05 2.98
CA ILE A 384 -22.18 26.84 1.77
C ILE A 384 -23.16 27.94 2.15
N ASP A 385 -22.71 29.18 2.09
CA ASP A 385 -23.59 30.34 2.22
C ASP A 385 -24.54 30.36 1.01
N ASP A 386 -25.83 30.12 1.27
CA ASP A 386 -26.89 30.13 0.27
C ASP A 386 -27.34 31.56 -0.09
N THR A 387 -26.80 32.56 0.61
CA THR A 387 -27.03 33.97 0.31
C THR A 387 -26.33 34.33 -1.00
N ILE A 388 -27.11 34.81 -1.97
CA ILE A 388 -26.56 35.38 -3.19
C ILE A 388 -25.91 36.72 -2.83
N HIS A 389 -24.57 36.74 -2.85
CA HIS A 389 -23.80 37.97 -2.69
C HIS A 389 -23.61 38.66 -4.03
N ASN A 390 -23.83 39.98 -4.06
CA ASN A 390 -23.42 40.80 -5.19
C ASN A 390 -21.98 41.25 -4.94
N VAL A 391 -21.09 41.05 -5.92
CA VAL A 391 -19.74 41.61 -5.86
C VAL A 391 -19.86 43.13 -5.85
N ASP A 392 -19.33 43.78 -4.82
CA ASP A 392 -19.41 45.23 -4.69
C ASP A 392 -18.62 45.92 -5.82
N THR A 393 -19.03 47.14 -6.15
CA THR A 393 -18.47 47.86 -7.29
C THR A 393 -17.00 48.21 -7.11
N GLU A 394 -16.49 48.33 -5.88
CA GLU A 394 -15.06 48.58 -5.62
C GLU A 394 -14.22 47.33 -5.90
N SER A 395 -14.70 46.14 -5.51
CA SER A 395 -14.05 44.85 -5.81
C SER A 395 -13.93 44.57 -7.32
N LEU A 396 -14.81 45.14 -8.13
CA LEU A 396 -14.77 45.01 -9.60
C LEU A 396 -13.74 45.94 -10.27
N LYS A 397 -13.35 47.06 -9.64
CA LYS A 397 -12.58 48.13 -10.32
C LYS A 397 -11.19 47.70 -10.80
N ASN A 398 -10.58 46.73 -10.13
CA ASN A 398 -9.21 46.28 -10.44
C ASN A 398 -9.18 44.90 -11.12
N LEU A 399 -10.33 44.37 -11.53
CA LEU A 399 -10.36 43.13 -12.28
C LEU A 399 -9.86 43.40 -13.70
N PRO A 400 -8.90 42.60 -14.22
CA PRO A 400 -8.21 42.91 -15.47
C PRO A 400 -9.13 43.11 -16.68
N ASP A 401 -10.28 42.43 -16.74
CA ASP A 401 -11.10 42.34 -17.96
C ASP A 401 -12.62 42.19 -17.70
N GLY A 402 -13.11 42.49 -16.48
CA GLY A 402 -14.53 42.36 -16.12
C GLY A 402 -15.03 40.90 -15.94
N LEU A 403 -16.24 40.74 -15.39
CA LEU A 403 -16.84 39.43 -15.04
C LEU A 403 -18.11 39.14 -15.85
N ASP A 404 -18.05 39.27 -17.18
CA ASP A 404 -19.19 38.99 -18.06
C ASP A 404 -19.31 37.50 -18.46
N GLY A 405 -18.41 36.65 -17.98
CA GLY A 405 -18.36 35.22 -18.28
C GLY A 405 -17.86 34.89 -19.70
N ALA A 406 -17.42 35.89 -20.48
CA ALA A 406 -16.93 35.67 -21.85
C ALA A 406 -15.44 35.32 -21.88
N ARG A 407 -14.64 35.87 -20.96
CA ARG A 407 -13.18 35.64 -20.89
C ARG A 407 -12.69 35.02 -19.59
N TYR A 408 -13.35 35.33 -18.47
CA TYR A 408 -13.01 34.80 -17.15
C TYR A 408 -14.23 34.07 -16.57
N GLN A 409 -14.02 32.82 -16.18
CA GLN A 409 -14.94 32.07 -15.33
C GLN A 409 -14.38 32.01 -13.92
N TRP A 410 -15.24 32.22 -12.94
CA TRP A 410 -14.95 31.80 -11.58
C TRP A 410 -14.88 30.28 -11.57
N VAL A 411 -13.78 29.76 -11.06
CA VAL A 411 -13.63 28.34 -10.75
C VAL A 411 -13.67 28.26 -9.23
N ASP A 412 -14.55 27.43 -8.69
CA ASP A 412 -14.51 27.11 -7.26
C ASP A 412 -13.37 26.14 -6.94
#